data_AF-M3BWV2-F1
#
_entry.id   AF-M3BWV2-F1
#
_cell.length_a   1.000
_cell.length_b   1.000
_cell.length_c   1.000
_cell.angle_alpha   90.00
_cell.angle_beta   90.00
_cell.angle_gamma   90.00
#
_symmetry.space_group_name_H-M   'P 1'
#
loop_
_entity.id
_entity.type
_entity.pdbx_description
1 polymer ?
#
loop_
_entity_poly.entity_id
_entity_poly.type
_entity_poly.pdbx_seq_one_letter_code
_entity_poly.pdbx_strand_id
1 'polypeptide(L)' 'MTTTATDTKRPDVKPTNATLTRRWQHALMDNYGTPRVPLVRGEGSTVWDADGKAYLDFVGGIAVNALGHAHP' A
#
# COMPACT_ATOMS: atom_id res chain seq x y z
N MET A 1 12.37 -34.11 -18.43
CA MET A 1 10.99 -33.79 -17.99
C MET A 1 10.91 -32.28 -17.88
N THR A 2 10.40 -31.64 -18.93
CA THR A 2 10.38 -30.18 -19.05
C THR A 2 9.03 -29.68 -18.59
N THR A 3 8.97 -29.03 -17.42
CA THR A 3 7.74 -28.37 -16.96
C THR A 3 7.87 -26.88 -17.22
N THR A 4 7.25 -26.43 -18.30
CA THR A 4 7.08 -25.01 -18.64
C THR A 4 6.13 -24.39 -17.63
N ALA A 5 6.62 -23.48 -16.79
CA ALA A 5 5.77 -22.64 -15.96
C ALA A 5 5.07 -21.61 -16.86
N THR A 6 3.77 -21.79 -17.06
CA THR A 6 2.89 -20.78 -17.66
C THR A 6 2.94 -19.50 -16.82
N ASP A 7 3.53 -18.44 -17.36
CA ASP A 7 3.44 -17.08 -16.85
C ASP A 7 2.01 -16.56 -17.12
N THR A 8 1.09 -16.89 -16.22
CA THR A 8 -0.26 -16.33 -16.23
C THR A 8 -0.16 -14.89 -15.76
N LYS A 9 -0.13 -13.94 -16.72
CA LYS A 9 -0.33 -12.51 -16.45
C LYS A 9 -1.59 -12.37 -15.59
N ARG A 10 -1.42 -12.06 -14.30
CA ARG A 10 -2.54 -11.84 -13.39
C ARG A 10 -3.45 -10.75 -13.97
N PRO A 11 -4.79 -10.92 -13.92
CA PRO A 11 -5.71 -9.86 -14.29
C PRO A 11 -5.39 -8.61 -13.46
N ASP A 12 -5.59 -7.43 -14.04
CA ASP A 12 -5.35 -6.09 -13.49
C ASP A 12 -6.35 -5.71 -12.39
N VAL A 13 -6.54 -6.63 -11.44
CA VAL A 13 -7.37 -6.42 -10.25
C VAL A 13 -6.64 -5.43 -9.34
N LYS A 14 -7.23 -4.25 -9.14
CA LYS A 14 -6.73 -3.31 -8.14
C LYS A 14 -6.74 -4.00 -6.76
N PRO A 15 -5.63 -3.95 -6.02
CA PRO A 15 -5.58 -4.57 -4.70
C PRO A 15 -6.51 -3.83 -3.74
N THR A 16 -7.22 -4.59 -2.91
CA THR A 16 -8.04 -4.06 -1.80
C THR A 16 -7.24 -3.98 -0.51
N ASN A 17 -7.75 -3.27 0.50
CA ASN A 17 -7.10 -3.17 1.80
C ASN A 17 -6.86 -4.56 2.39
N ALA A 18 -7.88 -5.44 2.36
CA ALA A 18 -7.77 -6.81 2.86
C ALA A 18 -6.67 -7.62 2.17
N THR A 19 -6.46 -7.41 0.87
CA THR A 19 -5.43 -8.13 0.10
C THR A 19 -4.04 -7.64 0.47
N LEU A 20 -3.85 -6.33 0.62
CA LEU A 20 -2.57 -5.76 1.03
C LEU A 20 -2.20 -6.12 2.48
N THR A 21 -3.18 -6.11 3.38
CA THR A 21 -2.99 -6.54 4.77
C THR A 21 -2.54 -7.99 4.86
N ARG A 22 -3.18 -8.92 4.12
CA ARG A 22 -2.74 -10.33 4.07
C ARG A 22 -1.33 -10.48 3.53
N ARG A 23 -0.99 -9.70 2.49
CA ARG A 23 0.36 -9.72 1.91
C ARG A 23 1.41 -9.24 2.91
N TRP A 24 1.11 -8.18 3.68
CA TRP A 24 1.98 -7.70 4.75
C TRP A 24 2.26 -8.79 5.78
N GLN A 25 1.20 -9.39 6.33
CA GLN A 25 1.29 -10.41 7.38
C GLN A 25 2.07 -11.66 6.93
N HIS A 26 1.98 -12.02 5.65
CA HIS A 26 2.72 -13.15 5.11
C HIS A 26 4.21 -12.85 4.86
N ALA A 27 4.54 -11.62 4.49
CA ALA A 27 5.86 -11.28 3.94
C ALA A 27 6.80 -10.58 4.94
N LEU A 28 6.27 -10.00 6.02
CA LEU A 28 7.05 -9.15 6.94
C LEU A 28 7.08 -9.72 8.35
N MET A 29 8.21 -9.51 9.03
CA MET A 29 8.36 -9.80 10.46
C MET A 29 7.62 -8.77 11.30
N ASP A 30 7.13 -9.18 12.47
CA ASP A 30 6.25 -8.38 13.32
C ASP A 30 6.98 -7.36 14.21
N ASN A 31 7.89 -6.56 13.64
CA ASN A 31 8.56 -5.50 14.40
C ASN A 31 7.77 -4.17 14.44
N TYR A 32 6.88 -3.96 13.45
CA TYR A 32 6.05 -2.76 13.31
C TYR A 32 4.55 -3.01 13.54
N GLY A 33 4.13 -4.26 13.78
CA GLY A 33 2.72 -4.62 13.72
C GLY A 33 2.18 -4.69 12.29
N THR A 34 0.91 -5.07 12.15
CA THR A 34 0.18 -4.94 10.89
C THR A 34 -0.40 -3.53 10.75
N PRO A 35 -0.08 -2.77 9.69
CA PRO A 35 -0.67 -1.46 9.43
C PRO A 35 -2.21 -1.53 9.35
N ARG A 36 -2.89 -0.60 10.04
CA ARG A 36 -4.36 -0.54 10.04
C ARG A 36 -4.94 -0.10 8.70
N VAL A 37 -4.23 0.73 7.96
CA VAL A 37 -4.66 1.31 6.69
C VAL A 37 -3.53 1.19 5.67
N PRO A 38 -3.67 0.35 4.63
CA PRO A 38 -2.74 0.29 3.52
C PRO A 38 -2.92 1.52 2.61
N LEU A 39 -1.95 2.45 2.60
CA LEU A 39 -1.98 3.62 1.74
C LEU A 39 -1.36 3.28 0.36
N VAL A 40 -2.03 3.68 -0.72
CA VAL A 40 -1.62 3.37 -2.11
C VAL A 40 -1.31 4.62 -2.95
N ARG A 41 -1.74 5.80 -2.49
CA ARG A 41 -1.47 7.09 -3.14
C ARG A 41 -1.43 8.21 -2.10
N GLY A 42 -0.62 9.24 -2.35
CA GLY A 42 -0.66 10.50 -1.61
C GLY A 42 -0.44 11.69 -2.54
N GLU A 43 -1.03 12.83 -2.20
CA GLU A 43 -0.90 14.12 -2.91
C GLU A 43 -1.12 15.26 -1.90
N GLY A 44 -0.12 16.13 -1.75
CA GLY A 44 -0.15 17.19 -0.74
C GLY A 44 -0.33 16.60 0.66
N SER A 45 -1.35 17.06 1.40
CA SER A 45 -1.69 16.53 2.73
C SER A 45 -2.74 15.40 2.71
N THR A 46 -3.13 14.90 1.54
CA THR A 46 -4.17 13.86 1.41
C THR A 46 -3.56 12.53 0.99
N VAL A 47 -4.00 11.44 1.62
CA VAL A 47 -3.62 10.07 1.26
C VAL A 47 -4.86 9.21 1.00
N TRP A 48 -4.72 8.18 0.15
CA TRP A 48 -5.78 7.26 -0.19
C TRP A 48 -5.39 5.82 0.13
N ASP A 49 -6.35 5.07 0.65
CA ASP A 49 -6.21 3.63 0.83
C ASP A 49 -6.54 2.85 -0.46
N ALA A 50 -6.35 1.53 -0.41
CA ALA A 50 -6.54 0.67 -1.57
C ALA A 50 -8.02 0.52 -1.98
N ASP A 51 -8.95 0.74 -1.05
CA ASP A 51 -10.39 0.72 -1.30
C ASP A 51 -10.92 2.08 -1.79
N GLY A 52 -10.04 3.10 -1.88
CA GLY A 52 -10.32 4.42 -2.44
C GLY A 52 -10.73 5.50 -1.43
N LYS A 53 -10.70 5.22 -0.13
CA LYS A 53 -11.03 6.19 0.91
C LYS A 53 -9.90 7.20 1.09
N ALA A 54 -10.25 8.48 1.16
CA ALA A 54 -9.32 9.58 1.38
C ALA A 54 -9.19 9.91 2.89
N TYR A 55 -7.98 10.29 3.28
CA TYR A 55 -7.62 10.68 4.65
C TYR A 55 -6.73 11.93 4.62
N LEU A 56 -6.91 12.80 5.61
CA LEU A 56 -6.00 13.91 5.88
C LEU A 56 -4.82 13.40 6.72
N ASP A 57 -3.59 13.63 6.25
CA ASP A 57 -2.36 13.19 6.92
C ASP A 57 -1.91 14.19 7.99
N PHE A 58 -2.09 13.82 9.26
CA PHE A 58 -1.60 14.57 10.42
C PHE A 58 -0.28 14.05 10.99
N VAL A 59 0.28 12.99 10.41
CA VAL A 59 1.55 12.40 10.84
C VAL A 59 2.69 12.92 9.98
N GLY A 60 2.43 13.14 8.69
CA GLY A 60 3.41 13.62 7.71
C GLY A 60 4.62 12.70 7.62
N GLY A 61 4.42 11.38 7.76
CA GLY A 61 5.53 10.42 7.80
C GLY A 61 6.51 10.63 8.96
N ILE A 62 6.03 11.05 10.13
CA ILE A 62 6.86 11.50 11.27
C ILE A 62 7.63 12.77 10.87
N ALA A 63 6.88 13.78 10.45
CA ALA A 63 7.38 15.09 10.00
C ALA A 63 8.34 15.07 8.79
N VAL A 64 8.42 13.96 8.04
CA VAL A 64 9.23 13.84 6.82
C VAL A 64 8.59 14.60 5.64
N ASN A 65 7.28 14.47 5.47
CA ASN A 65 6.57 14.98 4.30
C ASN A 65 6.12 16.43 4.50
N ALA A 66 7.06 17.30 4.88
CA ALA A 66 6.79 18.71 5.16
C ALA A 66 6.28 19.48 3.92
N LEU A 67 6.72 19.09 2.72
CA LEU A 67 6.23 19.62 1.44
C LEU A 67 5.00 18.87 0.91
N GLY A 68 4.46 17.93 1.68
CA GLY A 68 3.39 17.03 1.25
C GLY A 68 3.89 15.81 0.46
N HIS A 69 2.96 14.89 0.22
CA HIS A 69 3.18 13.70 -0.59
C HIS A 69 3.27 14.06 -2.07
N ALA A 70 4.26 13.49 -2.78
CA ALA A 70 4.47 13.63 -4.22
C ALA A 70 4.56 15.10 -4.70
N HIS A 71 5.30 15.95 -3.98
CA HIS A 71 5.58 17.31 -4.41
C HIS A 71 6.31 17.32 -5.78
N PRO A 72 5.92 18.22 -6.71
CA PRO A 72 6.54 18.34 -8.04
C PRO A 72 7.98 18.87 -8.02
#